data_AF-A0A396ZWW5-F1
#
_entry.id   AF-A0A396ZWW5-F1
#
_cell.length_a   1.000
_cell.length_b   1.000
_cell.length_c   1.000
_cell.angle_alpha   90.00
_cell.angle_beta   90.00
_cell.angle_gamma   90.00
#
_symmetry.space_group_name_H-M   'P 1'
#
loop_
_entity.id
_entity.type
_entity.pdbx_description
1 polymer ?
#
loop_
_entity_poly.entity_id
_entity_poly.type
_entity_poly.pdbx_seq_one_letter_code
_entity_poly.pdbx_strand_id
1 'polypeptide(L)'
;GYAGTAVFSKVEPLSVRTSLVVAGQPDNEGRFVALEFSSFWLVHTYVPNAGQKLERLKYRTESWDKALFAELKALDQSKPVVWCGDLNVAHQEIDIHDPKGNKNKTAGFTDAERESFGGFLASGFVDTFRHLNELVQAYTYFSYRFGARGKNKGWRLDYFVVSSTLLDKVVRYPL
;
A
#
# COMPACT_ATOMS: atom_id res chain seq x y z
N GLY A 1 -6.22 -3.06 -21.12
CA GLY A 1 -5.26 -2.38 -20.22
C GLY A 1 -4.98 -3.29 -19.04
N TYR A 2 -3.74 -3.35 -18.58
CA TYR A 2 -3.31 -4.12 -17.42
C TYR A 2 -2.59 -3.17 -16.47
N ALA A 3 -2.98 -3.17 -15.19
CA ALA A 3 -2.49 -2.23 -14.17
C ALA A 3 -2.58 -0.76 -14.62
N GLY A 4 -1.54 0.03 -14.35
CA GLY A 4 -1.52 1.48 -14.57
C GLY A 4 -1.92 2.28 -13.32
N THR A 5 -1.30 3.45 -13.18
CA THR A 5 -1.51 4.39 -12.09
C THR A 5 -1.57 5.80 -12.64
N ALA A 6 -2.26 6.69 -11.91
CA ALA A 6 -2.35 8.11 -12.25
C ALA A 6 -2.46 8.92 -10.96
N VAL A 7 -1.88 10.12 -10.97
CA VAL A 7 -1.99 11.09 -9.88
C VAL A 7 -2.49 12.40 -10.48
N PHE A 8 -3.57 12.93 -9.92
CA PHE A 8 -4.11 14.24 -10.29
C PHE A 8 -3.71 15.24 -9.20
N SER A 9 -3.00 16.30 -9.58
CA SER A 9 -2.56 17.33 -8.65
C SER A 9 -2.97 18.72 -9.13
N LYS A 10 -3.48 19.54 -8.21
CA LYS A 10 -3.70 20.98 -8.45
C LYS A 10 -2.40 21.78 -8.41
N VAL A 11 -1.39 21.28 -7.69
CA VAL A 11 -0.08 21.90 -7.54
C VAL A 11 0.90 21.14 -8.42
N GLU A 12 1.65 21.87 -9.25
CA GLU A 12 2.69 21.26 -10.07
C GLU A 12 3.81 20.69 -9.16
N PRO A 13 4.17 19.40 -9.30
CA PRO A 13 5.26 18.82 -8.54
C PRO A 13 6.62 19.33 -9.04
N LEU A 14 7.61 19.37 -8.16
CA LEU A 14 8.99 19.73 -8.51
C LEU A 14 9.64 18.70 -9.43
N SER A 15 9.29 17.44 -9.25
CA SER A 15 9.74 16.34 -10.11
C SER A 15 8.75 15.18 -10.08
N VAL A 16 8.79 14.34 -11.10
CA VAL A 16 7.95 13.13 -11.23
C VAL A 16 8.84 11.94 -11.54
N ARG A 17 8.66 10.84 -10.82
CA ARG A 17 9.29 9.53 -11.10
C ARG A 17 8.19 8.50 -11.37
N THR A 18 8.31 7.75 -12.46
CA THR A 18 7.29 6.77 -12.88
C THR A 18 7.84 5.36 -13.06
N SER A 19 9.08 5.12 -12.61
CA SER A 19 9.75 3.83 -12.76
C SER A 19 10.34 3.41 -11.43
N LEU A 20 10.16 2.13 -11.09
CA LEU A 20 10.77 1.46 -9.95
C LEU A 20 11.71 0.39 -10.49
N VAL A 21 12.94 0.31 -10.00
CA VAL A 21 13.88 -0.75 -10.41
C VAL A 21 13.69 -1.98 -9.52
N VAL A 22 13.19 -3.07 -10.09
CA VAL A 22 12.94 -4.34 -9.41
C VAL A 22 13.93 -5.38 -9.93
N ALA A 23 14.75 -5.94 -9.04
CA ALA A 23 15.78 -6.93 -9.39
C ALA A 23 16.69 -6.49 -10.55
N GLY A 24 17.06 -5.20 -10.56
CA GLY A 24 17.95 -4.61 -11.57
C GLY A 24 17.29 -4.26 -12.90
N GLN A 25 15.96 -4.38 -13.02
CA GLN A 25 15.21 -4.03 -14.23
C GLN A 25 14.10 -3.02 -13.92
N PRO A 26 13.76 -2.09 -14.82
CA PRO A 26 12.59 -1.25 -14.67
C PRO A 26 11.30 -2.07 -14.57
N ASP A 27 10.45 -1.73 -13.61
CA ASP A 27 9.07 -2.23 -13.54
C ASP A 27 8.25 -1.62 -14.66
N ASN A 28 7.80 -2.45 -15.60
CA ASN A 28 7.06 -2.04 -16.78
C ASN A 28 5.54 -2.19 -16.61
N GLU A 29 5.06 -2.47 -15.40
CA GLU A 29 3.62 -2.63 -15.11
C GLU A 29 2.91 -1.31 -14.74
N GLY A 30 3.64 -0.19 -14.66
CA GLY A 30 3.05 1.13 -14.37
C GLY A 30 2.45 1.24 -12.96
N ARG A 31 3.08 0.58 -11.99
CA ARG A 31 2.58 0.42 -10.62
C ARG A 31 3.08 1.45 -9.62
N PHE A 32 3.92 2.38 -10.06
CA PHE A 32 4.62 3.34 -9.20
C PHE A 32 4.62 4.71 -9.85
N VAL A 33 4.20 5.72 -9.09
CA VAL A 33 4.37 7.13 -9.43
C VAL A 33 4.75 7.88 -8.15
N ALA A 34 5.86 8.61 -8.17
CA ALA A 34 6.28 9.51 -7.09
C ALA A 34 6.30 10.95 -7.59
N LEU A 35 5.66 11.85 -6.85
CA LEU A 35 5.66 13.29 -7.07
C LEU A 35 6.44 13.94 -5.94
N GLU A 36 7.40 14.77 -6.30
CA GLU A 36 8.14 15.58 -5.35
C GLU A 36 7.42 16.90 -5.09
N PHE A 37 7.14 17.22 -3.84
CA PHE A 37 6.71 18.55 -3.42
C PHE A 37 7.81 19.23 -2.60
N SER A 38 7.60 20.50 -2.26
CA SER A 38 8.58 21.28 -1.49
C SER A 38 8.89 20.67 -0.13
N SER A 39 7.92 20.03 0.52
CA SER A 39 8.02 19.53 1.90
C SER A 39 7.90 18.02 2.06
N PHE A 40 7.46 17.28 1.04
CA PHE A 40 7.27 15.83 1.12
C PHE A 40 7.30 15.18 -0.28
N TRP A 41 7.44 13.87 -0.31
CA TRP A 41 7.18 13.03 -1.48
C TRP A 41 5.78 12.42 -1.38
N LEU A 42 4.98 12.51 -2.44
CA LEU A 42 3.77 11.69 -2.60
C LEU A 42 4.11 10.49 -3.47
N VAL A 43 3.99 9.29 -2.93
CA VAL A 43 4.20 8.03 -3.67
C VAL A 43 2.87 7.32 -3.80
N HIS A 44 2.38 7.14 -5.01
CA HIS A 44 1.20 6.34 -5.30
C HIS A 44 1.61 5.00 -5.91
N THR A 45 1.09 3.90 -5.36
CA THR A 45 1.36 2.56 -5.88
C THR A 45 0.11 1.73 -6.09
N TYR A 46 0.14 0.89 -7.12
CA TYR A 46 -0.75 -0.26 -7.24
C TYR A 46 0.09 -1.53 -7.11
N VAL A 47 0.21 -2.03 -5.89
CA VAL A 47 1.15 -3.11 -5.56
C VAL A 47 0.72 -4.43 -6.23
N PRO A 48 1.65 -5.25 -6.76
CA PRO A 48 1.30 -6.51 -7.42
C PRO A 48 0.48 -7.44 -6.52
N ASN A 49 -0.64 -7.94 -7.02
CA ASN A 49 -1.36 -9.03 -6.36
C ASN A 49 -0.56 -10.34 -6.47
N ALA A 50 -0.54 -11.16 -5.40
CA ALA A 50 0.19 -12.42 -5.38
C ALA A 50 -0.43 -13.52 -6.27
N GLY A 51 -1.62 -13.32 -6.83
CA GLY A 51 -2.30 -14.26 -7.73
C GLY A 51 -3.22 -15.25 -7.01
N GLN A 52 -4.15 -15.84 -7.75
CA GLN A 52 -5.18 -16.71 -7.16
C GLN A 52 -4.61 -17.99 -6.53
N LYS A 53 -3.49 -18.48 -7.06
CA LYS A 53 -2.75 -19.64 -6.55
C LYS A 53 -1.47 -19.21 -5.85
N LEU A 54 -1.36 -17.94 -5.45
CA LEU A 54 -0.16 -17.34 -4.85
C LEU A 54 1.09 -17.45 -5.75
N GLU A 55 0.89 -17.60 -7.06
CA GLU A 55 1.95 -17.84 -8.05
C GLU A 55 2.96 -16.70 -8.16
N ARG A 56 2.56 -15.47 -7.80
CA ARG A 56 3.42 -14.28 -7.77
C ARG A 56 3.88 -13.91 -6.37
N LEU A 57 3.57 -14.68 -5.34
CA LEU A 57 3.89 -14.33 -3.95
C LEU A 57 5.39 -14.02 -3.78
N LYS A 58 6.26 -14.87 -4.35
CA LYS A 58 7.71 -14.67 -4.31
C LYS A 58 8.14 -13.36 -4.99
N TYR A 59 7.60 -13.09 -6.18
CA TYR A 59 7.89 -11.84 -6.89
C TYR A 59 7.42 -10.63 -6.08
N ARG A 60 6.22 -10.71 -5.51
CA ARG A 60 5.62 -9.68 -4.66
C ARG A 60 6.52 -9.38 -3.45
N THR A 61 6.83 -10.37 -2.61
CA THR A 61 7.48 -10.12 -1.31
C THR A 61 9.01 -10.08 -1.38
N GLU A 62 9.64 -10.88 -2.25
CA GLU A 62 11.10 -11.00 -2.29
C GLU A 62 11.77 -10.08 -3.32
N SER A 63 11.01 -9.52 -4.27
CA SER A 63 11.54 -8.64 -5.31
C SER A 63 10.89 -7.27 -5.28
N TRP A 64 9.57 -7.20 -5.51
CA TRP A 64 8.86 -5.93 -5.68
C TRP A 64 8.79 -5.13 -4.37
N ASP A 65 8.35 -5.75 -3.27
CA ASP A 65 8.26 -5.09 -1.96
C ASP A 65 9.63 -4.57 -1.50
N LYS A 66 10.69 -5.38 -1.64
CA LYS A 66 12.06 -4.96 -1.30
C LYS A 66 12.52 -3.76 -2.10
N ALA A 67 12.24 -3.74 -3.41
CA ALA A 67 12.57 -2.61 -4.28
C ALA A 67 11.80 -1.35 -3.88
N LEU A 68 10.48 -1.48 -3.66
CA LEU A 68 9.66 -0.35 -3.21
C LEU A 68 10.19 0.19 -1.88
N PHE A 69 10.39 -0.67 -0.88
CA PHE A 69 10.81 -0.23 0.46
C PHE A 69 12.18 0.43 0.45
N ALA A 70 13.10 -0.02 -0.41
CA ALA A 70 14.37 0.66 -0.62
C ALA A 70 14.18 2.06 -1.22
N GLU A 71 13.33 2.20 -2.25
CA GLU A 71 13.02 3.52 -2.85
C GLU A 71 12.33 4.44 -1.84
N LEU A 72 11.32 3.97 -1.11
CA LEU A 72 10.63 4.77 -0.09
C LEU A 72 11.60 5.28 0.98
N LYS A 73 12.52 4.43 1.46
CA LYS A 73 13.55 4.84 2.42
C LYS A 73 14.55 5.83 1.82
N ALA A 74 14.94 5.65 0.57
CA ALA A 74 15.83 6.59 -0.11
C ALA A 74 15.18 7.97 -0.29
N LEU A 75 13.89 8.02 -0.63
CA LEU A 75 13.13 9.27 -0.71
C LEU A 75 13.03 9.93 0.67
N ASP A 76 12.72 9.15 1.71
CA ASP A 76 12.56 9.61 3.10
C ASP A 76 13.83 10.26 3.69
N GLN A 77 15.02 9.91 3.19
CA GLN A 77 16.28 10.58 3.57
C GLN A 77 16.32 12.06 3.15
N SER A 78 15.57 12.43 2.12
CA SER A 78 15.55 13.80 1.59
C SER A 78 14.37 14.63 2.13
N LYS A 79 13.17 14.06 2.06
CA LYS A 79 11.91 14.66 2.50
C LYS A 79 11.00 13.53 2.97
N PRO A 80 10.15 13.77 3.98
CA PRO A 80 9.25 12.74 4.43
C PRO A 80 8.29 12.29 3.32
N VAL A 81 7.80 11.07 3.42
CA VAL A 81 7.01 10.40 2.39
C VAL A 81 5.56 10.24 2.86
N VAL A 82 4.63 10.48 1.94
CA VAL A 82 3.25 10.03 1.99
C VAL A 82 3.09 8.96 0.91
N TRP A 83 2.94 7.71 1.30
CA TRP A 83 2.74 6.56 0.42
C TRP A 83 1.27 6.13 0.44
N CYS A 84 0.64 6.02 -0.73
CA CYS A 84 -0.76 5.63 -0.83
C CYS A 84 -1.08 4.72 -2.03
N GLY A 85 -2.30 4.19 -2.03
CA GLY A 85 -2.86 3.38 -3.11
C GLY A 85 -3.33 2.01 -2.64
N ASP A 86 -3.59 1.11 -3.59
CA ASP A 86 -3.92 -0.28 -3.33
C ASP A 86 -2.64 -1.07 -3.06
N LEU A 87 -2.45 -1.44 -1.79
CA LEU A 87 -1.27 -2.16 -1.33
C LEU A 87 -1.45 -3.68 -1.39
N ASN A 88 -2.62 -4.18 -1.81
CA ASN A 88 -2.90 -5.62 -1.93
C ASN A 88 -2.48 -6.41 -0.68
N VAL A 89 -2.75 -5.88 0.51
CA VAL A 89 -2.53 -6.56 1.79
C VAL A 89 -3.53 -6.05 2.82
N ALA A 90 -4.21 -6.96 3.52
CA ALA A 90 -4.90 -6.67 4.77
C ALA A 90 -3.94 -7.02 5.91
N HIS A 91 -3.43 -6.01 6.63
CA HIS A 91 -2.31 -6.20 7.57
C HIS A 91 -2.71 -7.06 8.78
N GLN A 92 -3.79 -6.66 9.46
CA GLN A 92 -4.26 -7.27 10.70
C GLN A 92 -5.56 -8.05 10.49
N GLU A 93 -5.92 -8.94 11.42
CA GLU A 93 -7.18 -9.68 11.33
C GLU A 93 -8.42 -8.77 11.31
N ILE A 94 -8.35 -7.59 11.94
CA ILE A 94 -9.41 -6.57 11.90
C ILE A 94 -9.61 -5.97 10.49
N ASP A 95 -8.62 -6.11 9.60
CA ASP A 95 -8.64 -5.55 8.25
C ASP A 95 -9.38 -6.42 7.23
N ILE A 96 -9.98 -7.55 7.66
CA ILE A 96 -10.67 -8.50 6.79
C ILE A 96 -11.87 -9.15 7.50
N HIS A 97 -12.93 -9.49 6.74
CA HIS A 97 -14.13 -10.14 7.29
C HIS A 97 -13.93 -11.60 7.77
N ASP A 98 -13.06 -12.39 7.12
CA ASP A 98 -12.84 -13.81 7.45
C ASP A 98 -11.34 -14.13 7.49
N PRO A 99 -10.61 -13.70 8.53
CA PRO A 99 -9.17 -13.89 8.61
C PRO A 99 -8.77 -15.38 8.57
N LYS A 100 -9.51 -16.24 9.28
CA LYS A 100 -9.21 -17.69 9.36
C LYS A 100 -9.41 -18.41 8.02
N GLY A 101 -10.43 -18.03 7.25
CA GLY A 101 -10.69 -18.59 5.92
C GLY A 101 -9.67 -18.17 4.87
N ASN A 102 -9.03 -17.00 5.04
CA ASN A 102 -8.15 -16.40 4.03
C ASN A 102 -6.65 -16.55 4.33
N LYS A 103 -6.27 -16.74 5.61
CA LYS A 103 -4.87 -16.84 6.03
C LYS A 103 -4.13 -17.92 5.23
N ASN A 104 -3.05 -17.53 4.56
CA ASN A 104 -2.20 -18.37 3.70
C ASN A 104 -2.92 -19.13 2.57
N LYS A 105 -4.15 -18.73 2.24
CA LYS A 105 -4.98 -19.37 1.20
C LYS A 105 -5.30 -18.41 0.05
N THR A 106 -5.28 -17.12 0.31
CA THR A 106 -5.66 -16.08 -0.64
C THR A 106 -4.65 -14.94 -0.63
N ALA A 107 -4.35 -14.40 -1.80
CA ALA A 107 -3.51 -13.22 -1.96
C ALA A 107 -4.10 -12.04 -1.15
N GLY A 108 -3.22 -11.25 -0.54
CA GLY A 108 -3.55 -10.14 0.34
C GLY A 108 -3.71 -10.51 1.82
N PHE A 109 -3.64 -11.80 2.20
CA PHE A 109 -3.68 -12.21 3.61
C PHE A 109 -2.75 -13.40 3.92
N THR A 110 -1.67 -13.55 3.17
CA THR A 110 -0.59 -14.50 3.53
C THR A 110 0.28 -13.93 4.65
N ASP A 111 0.91 -14.80 5.43
CA ASP A 111 1.89 -14.37 6.44
C ASP A 111 3.04 -13.61 5.78
N ALA A 112 3.53 -14.04 4.61
CA ALA A 112 4.59 -13.35 3.89
C ALA A 112 4.22 -11.90 3.47
N GLU A 113 3.00 -11.67 2.97
CA GLU A 113 2.55 -10.31 2.62
C GLU A 113 2.38 -9.44 3.88
N ARG A 114 1.82 -10.00 4.95
CA ARG A 114 1.57 -9.30 6.22
C ARG A 114 2.86 -8.95 6.94
N GLU A 115 3.81 -9.88 6.99
CA GLU A 115 5.13 -9.68 7.58
C GLU A 115 5.97 -8.69 6.76
N SER A 116 5.91 -8.76 5.43
CA SER A 116 6.56 -7.79 4.54
C SER A 116 6.09 -6.35 4.84
N PHE A 117 4.77 -6.13 4.85
CA PHE A 117 4.20 -4.83 5.14
C PHE A 117 4.42 -4.38 6.59
N GLY A 118 4.18 -5.26 7.57
CA GLY A 118 4.38 -4.97 8.99
C GLY A 118 5.84 -4.65 9.33
N GLY A 119 6.79 -5.36 8.74
CA GLY A 119 8.22 -5.08 8.88
C GLY A 119 8.60 -3.71 8.30
N PHE A 120 7.98 -3.29 7.20
CA PHE A 120 8.19 -1.94 6.66
C PHE A 120 7.62 -0.86 7.58
N LEU A 121 6.41 -1.03 8.11
CA LEU A 121 5.82 -0.08 9.08
C LEU A 121 6.72 0.07 10.32
N ALA A 122 7.22 -1.03 10.86
CA ALA A 122 8.15 -1.02 12.00
C ALA A 122 9.48 -0.28 11.70
N SER A 123 9.77 0.06 10.45
CA SER A 123 10.98 0.79 10.04
C SER A 123 10.82 2.31 9.96
N GLY A 124 9.80 2.88 10.62
CA GLY A 124 9.61 4.33 10.75
C GLY A 124 8.43 4.89 9.96
N PHE A 125 7.53 4.03 9.49
CA PHE A 125 6.35 4.38 8.70
C PHE A 125 5.06 4.01 9.42
N VAL A 126 4.02 4.82 9.27
CA VAL A 126 2.80 4.72 10.06
C VAL A 126 1.59 4.58 9.15
N ASP A 127 0.80 3.53 9.36
CA ASP A 127 -0.55 3.40 8.81
C ASP A 127 -1.47 4.44 9.46
N THR A 128 -1.79 5.50 8.72
CA THR A 128 -2.55 6.65 9.23
C THR A 128 -3.96 6.27 9.66
N PHE A 129 -4.60 5.32 8.97
CA PHE A 129 -5.96 4.90 9.31
C PHE A 129 -5.96 4.19 10.67
N ARG A 130 -5.01 3.27 10.88
CA ARG A 130 -4.89 2.54 12.14
C ARG A 130 -4.45 3.44 13.29
N HIS A 131 -3.57 4.42 13.04
CA HIS A 131 -3.20 5.40 14.05
C HIS A 131 -4.42 6.20 14.55
N LEU A 132 -5.30 6.64 13.64
CA LEU A 132 -6.48 7.40 14.00
C LEU A 132 -7.66 6.54 14.47
N ASN A 133 -7.69 5.25 14.14
CA ASN A 133 -8.85 4.37 14.28
C ASN A 133 -8.43 2.95 14.69
N GLU A 134 -7.73 2.82 15.81
CA GLU A 134 -7.08 1.56 16.23
C GLU A 134 -8.03 0.35 16.14
N LEU A 135 -9.25 0.47 16.67
CA LEU A 135 -10.20 -0.64 16.81
C LEU A 135 -11.36 -0.59 15.80
N VAL A 136 -11.32 0.28 14.79
CA VAL A 136 -12.40 0.36 13.80
C VAL A 136 -12.22 -0.72 12.74
N GLN A 137 -13.24 -1.55 12.57
CA GLN A 137 -13.33 -2.45 11.41
C GLN A 137 -13.93 -1.68 10.22
N ALA A 138 -13.10 -1.45 9.20
CA ALA A 138 -13.48 -0.76 7.98
C ALA A 138 -12.77 -1.39 6.78
N TYR A 139 -13.43 -1.37 5.62
CA TYR A 139 -12.97 -2.02 4.41
C TYR A 139 -13.00 -1.06 3.23
N THR A 140 -12.07 -1.24 2.30
CA THR A 140 -11.93 -0.42 1.08
C THR A 140 -12.22 -1.25 -0.18
N TYR A 141 -12.12 -2.57 -0.08
CA TYR A 141 -12.39 -3.51 -1.16
C TYR A 141 -13.48 -4.53 -0.79
N PHE A 142 -14.31 -4.87 -1.78
CA PHE A 142 -15.32 -5.92 -1.69
C PHE A 142 -15.36 -6.71 -3.00
N SER A 143 -15.37 -8.04 -2.91
CA SER A 143 -15.54 -8.88 -4.10
C SER A 143 -16.92 -8.66 -4.73
N TYR A 144 -16.97 -8.59 -6.06
CA TYR A 144 -18.25 -8.61 -6.78
C TYR A 144 -18.99 -9.95 -6.65
N ARG A 145 -18.28 -11.03 -6.33
CA ARG A 145 -18.88 -12.36 -6.15
C ARG A 145 -19.77 -12.37 -4.91
N PHE A 146 -20.89 -13.10 -5.00
CA PHE A 146 -21.79 -13.39 -3.87
C PHE A 146 -22.39 -12.17 -3.14
N GLY A 147 -22.33 -10.98 -3.75
CA GLY A 147 -22.86 -9.74 -3.17
C GLY A 147 -22.11 -9.29 -1.91
N ALA A 148 -20.78 -9.42 -1.88
CA ALA A 148 -19.98 -9.20 -0.66
C ALA A 148 -20.16 -7.79 -0.06
N ARG A 149 -20.28 -6.75 -0.89
CA ARG A 149 -20.50 -5.37 -0.43
C ARG A 149 -21.78 -5.20 0.38
N GLY A 150 -22.89 -5.74 -0.09
CA GLY A 150 -24.17 -5.68 0.62
C GLY A 150 -24.20 -6.46 1.95
N LYS A 151 -23.26 -7.40 2.12
CA LYS A 151 -23.09 -8.21 3.33
C LYS A 151 -21.93 -7.73 4.22
N ASN A 152 -21.31 -6.60 3.88
CA ASN A 152 -20.11 -6.06 4.51
C ASN A 152 -18.96 -7.10 4.64
N LYS A 153 -18.77 -7.93 3.62
CA LYS A 153 -17.68 -8.93 3.58
C LYS A 153 -16.48 -8.37 2.82
N GLY A 154 -15.77 -7.47 3.47
CA GLY A 154 -14.71 -6.67 2.84
C GLY A 154 -13.32 -6.92 3.36
N TRP A 155 -12.39 -6.18 2.75
CA TRP A 155 -10.96 -6.15 3.02
C TRP A 155 -10.51 -4.68 3.03
N ARG A 156 -9.56 -4.32 3.88
CA ARG A 156 -8.85 -3.04 3.82
C ARG A 156 -7.52 -3.25 3.09
N LEU A 157 -7.50 -2.87 1.82
CA LEU A 157 -6.34 -3.03 0.93
C LEU A 157 -5.73 -1.70 0.51
N ASP A 158 -6.46 -0.60 0.73
CA ASP A 158 -6.05 0.74 0.34
C ASP A 158 -5.58 1.53 1.56
N TYR A 159 -4.44 2.20 1.43
CA TYR A 159 -3.77 2.83 2.55
C TYR A 159 -3.31 4.26 2.23
N PHE A 160 -3.18 5.04 3.30
CA PHE A 160 -2.20 6.11 3.40
C PHE A 160 -1.22 5.73 4.51
N VAL A 161 0.03 5.57 4.14
CA VAL A 161 1.17 5.32 5.02
C VAL A 161 2.07 6.55 4.98
N VAL A 162 2.50 7.04 6.12
CA VAL A 162 3.36 8.24 6.19
C VAL A 162 4.65 7.95 6.93
N SER A 163 5.71 8.68 6.61
CA SER A 163 6.87 8.77 7.51
C SER A 163 6.41 9.23 8.88
N SER A 164 6.95 8.64 9.94
CA SER A 164 6.59 8.96 11.33
C SER A 164 6.74 10.45 11.68
N THR A 165 7.64 11.16 11.00
CA THR A 165 7.85 12.62 11.13
C THR A 165 6.69 13.47 10.60
N LEU A 166 5.72 12.89 9.90
CA LEU A 166 4.48 13.56 9.47
C LEU A 166 3.29 13.24 10.36
N LEU A 167 3.45 12.40 11.39
CA LEU A 167 2.32 11.87 12.16
C LEU A 167 1.53 12.97 12.87
N ASP A 168 2.20 13.98 13.40
CA ASP A 168 1.60 15.16 14.04
C ASP A 168 0.77 16.02 13.08
N LYS A 169 0.99 15.89 11.77
CA LYS A 169 0.24 16.58 10.71
C LYS A 169 -0.94 15.77 10.19
N VAL A 170 -1.11 14.52 10.63
CA VAL A 170 -2.24 13.68 10.23
C VAL A 170 -3.46 14.11 11.04
N VAL A 171 -4.38 14.81 10.36
CA VAL A 171 -5.65 15.27 10.95
C VAL A 171 -6.84 14.59 10.27
N ARG A 172 -7.93 14.42 11.01
CA ARG A 172 -9.23 14.10 10.40
C ARG A 172 -9.78 15.37 9.77
N TYR A 173 -10.08 15.32 8.48
CA TYR A 173 -10.90 16.36 7.89
C TYR A 173 -12.33 16.20 8.42
N PRO A 174 -12.94 17.23 9.02
CA PRO A 174 -14.35 17.17 9.39
C PRO A 174 -15.16 17.03 8.10
N LEU A 175 -15.90 15.92 8.00
CA LEU A 175 -16.88 15.68 6.93
C LEU A 175 -18.11 16.56 7.15
#